data_AF-A0A3D3XPG7-F1
#
_entry.id   AF-A0A3D3XPG7-F1
#
_cell.length_a   1.000
_cell.length_b   1.000
_cell.length_c   1.000
_cell.angle_alpha   90.00
_cell.angle_beta   90.00
_cell.angle_gamma   90.00
#
_symmetry.space_group_name_H-M   'P 1'
#
loop_
_entity.id
_entity.type
_entity.pdbx_description
1 polymer ?
#
loop_
_entity_poly.entity_id
_entity_poly.type
_entity_poly.pdbx_seq_one_letter_code
_entity_poly.pdbx_strand_id
1 'polypeptide(L)'
;HKSISDTDEGNYVATNVWQTAMNEGAKHDDFCILYRTNAQSRSFEDALRKKNIPYKIYGGLSFYQRKEIKDVLAYLRLVINPKDEEAFRRVINYPARGIGATTLAKLTLAAEAQGTSLWEVCERLQSIPTGLNKSTQNKISDFAILINSFAVLAKQHDAFDVVVHIAKSVGLIKVLGEDKTPEGVTRYENVQELLNGIKDFTEQQKELAEGNPSLSNFLSDVALSTDRDNEVDNETPKVSMMTIHLAKGLEFPYVYIVGLEENLFPSIMGSGSRSELEEERRLFYVALTRAEKRAHLTYAHTRYRWGKLIDCEPSRFIDEIDEKYLEIKTPEFSPTSFSSPALNNAFGAPASESSSRNTVFIEKKTSWGKPTSTRKKSAYIGPDAGGLKKPTLRGKTLTPINNTSAGTMSGYFLKPHELSEGKRVVHGRFGLGTVVRMEGKGADAKAIINFDNAGEKRLLLKFAKVSAV
;
A
#
# COMPACT_ATOMS: atom_id res chain seq x y z
N HIS A 1 -14.41 3.25 -9.19
CA HIS A 1 -14.55 2.52 -7.92
C HIS A 1 -13.59 3.11 -6.91
N LYS A 2 -14.04 3.31 -5.67
CA LYS A 2 -13.21 3.77 -4.55
C LYS A 2 -12.82 2.58 -3.68
N SER A 3 -11.53 2.32 -3.53
CA SER A 3 -10.99 1.29 -2.64
C SER A 3 -10.41 1.93 -1.37
N ILE A 4 -10.33 1.19 -0.26
CA ILE A 4 -9.79 1.71 1.00
C ILE A 4 -8.27 1.83 0.91
N SER A 5 -7.59 0.75 0.51
CA SER A 5 -6.15 0.71 0.28
C SER A 5 -5.80 0.36 -1.18
N ASP A 6 -4.53 0.53 -1.53
CA ASP A 6 -3.93 0.08 -2.80
C ASP A 6 -3.93 -1.44 -2.97
N THR A 7 -3.79 -2.18 -1.87
CA THR A 7 -3.98 -3.63 -1.85
C THR A 7 -5.43 -3.99 -2.17
N ASP A 8 -6.40 -3.26 -1.61
CA ASP A 8 -7.82 -3.48 -1.90
C ASP A 8 -8.18 -3.09 -3.33
N GLU A 9 -7.54 -2.04 -3.87
CA GLU A 9 -7.63 -1.67 -5.28
C GLU A 9 -7.16 -2.81 -6.18
N GLY A 10 -5.99 -3.40 -5.88
CA GLY A 10 -5.47 -4.57 -6.58
C GLY A 10 -6.43 -5.76 -6.51
N ASN A 11 -6.94 -6.09 -5.32
CA ASN A 11 -7.89 -7.17 -5.11
C ASN A 11 -9.22 -6.95 -5.85
N TYR A 12 -9.71 -5.71 -5.87
CA TYR A 12 -10.92 -5.33 -6.60
C TYR A 12 -10.73 -5.54 -8.10
N VAL A 13 -9.64 -5.03 -8.68
CA VAL A 13 -9.33 -5.18 -10.11
C VAL A 13 -9.20 -6.66 -10.47
N ALA A 14 -8.43 -7.44 -9.71
CA ALA A 14 -8.27 -8.88 -9.97
C ALA A 14 -9.60 -9.65 -9.83
N THR A 15 -10.46 -9.27 -8.88
CA THR A 15 -11.81 -9.86 -8.75
C THR A 15 -12.69 -9.51 -9.94
N ASN A 16 -12.66 -8.26 -10.39
CA ASN A 16 -13.46 -7.80 -11.51
C ASN A 16 -13.01 -8.41 -12.85
N VAL A 17 -11.70 -8.58 -13.06
CA VAL A 17 -11.15 -9.31 -14.20
C VAL A 17 -11.67 -10.75 -14.20
N TRP A 18 -11.56 -11.45 -13.07
CA TRP A 18 -12.04 -12.82 -12.94
C TRP A 18 -13.54 -12.95 -13.21
N GLN A 19 -14.36 -12.06 -12.64
CA GLN A 19 -15.81 -12.05 -12.84
C GLN A 19 -16.17 -11.77 -14.30
N THR A 20 -15.51 -10.80 -14.93
CA THR A 20 -15.77 -10.42 -16.32
C THR A 20 -15.37 -11.54 -17.27
N ALA A 21 -14.21 -12.16 -17.06
CA ALA A 21 -13.76 -13.32 -17.83
C ALA A 21 -14.76 -14.49 -17.74
N MET A 22 -15.26 -14.78 -16.54
CA MET A 22 -16.21 -15.87 -16.31
C MET A 22 -17.60 -15.57 -16.90
N ASN A 23 -18.11 -14.35 -16.70
CA ASN A 23 -19.48 -13.99 -17.10
C ASN A 23 -19.62 -13.73 -18.61
N GLU A 24 -18.57 -13.22 -19.25
CA GLU A 24 -18.62 -12.76 -20.64
C GLU A 24 -17.80 -13.63 -21.59
N GLY A 25 -17.14 -14.67 -21.07
CA GLY A 25 -16.25 -15.52 -21.86
C GLY A 25 -15.03 -14.78 -22.42
N ALA A 26 -14.65 -13.66 -21.81
CA ALA A 26 -13.48 -12.89 -22.20
C ALA A 26 -12.19 -13.62 -21.81
N LYS A 27 -11.18 -13.55 -22.67
CA LYS A 27 -9.87 -14.17 -22.44
C LYS A 27 -8.98 -13.20 -21.66
N HIS A 28 -7.95 -13.71 -20.98
CA HIS A 28 -7.08 -12.85 -20.16
C HIS A 28 -6.31 -11.79 -20.96
N ASP A 29 -6.02 -12.03 -22.25
CA ASP A 29 -5.40 -11.06 -23.17
C ASP A 29 -6.32 -9.90 -23.59
N ASP A 30 -7.63 -10.01 -23.36
CA ASP A 30 -8.60 -8.93 -23.57
C ASP A 30 -8.51 -7.81 -22.50
N PHE A 31 -7.77 -8.06 -21.41
CA PHE A 31 -7.69 -7.16 -20.26
C PHE A 31 -6.35 -6.43 -20.18
N CYS A 32 -6.41 -5.14 -19.88
CA CYS A 32 -5.23 -4.30 -19.68
C CYS A 32 -5.34 -3.46 -18.40
N ILE A 33 -4.28 -3.43 -17.60
CA ILE A 33 -4.14 -2.59 -16.40
C ILE A 33 -3.09 -1.51 -16.70
N LEU A 34 -3.54 -0.26 -16.65
CA LEU A 34 -2.75 0.94 -16.93
C LEU A 34 -2.51 1.73 -15.65
N TYR A 35 -1.23 1.94 -15.34
CA TYR A 35 -0.78 2.73 -14.18
C TYR A 35 0.17 3.87 -14.59
N ARG A 36 0.36 4.84 -13.71
CA ARG A 36 1.19 6.02 -13.97
C ARG A 36 2.67 5.76 -13.69
N THR A 37 3.00 5.01 -12.64
CA THR A 37 4.38 4.65 -12.26
C THR A 37 4.56 3.16 -12.08
N ASN A 38 5.78 2.66 -12.31
CA ASN A 38 6.08 1.24 -12.16
C ASN A 38 5.97 0.73 -10.72
N ALA A 39 6.05 1.60 -9.70
CA ALA A 39 5.86 1.20 -8.32
C ALA A 39 4.45 0.62 -8.08
N GLN A 40 3.42 1.18 -8.73
CA GLN A 40 2.03 0.74 -8.57
C GLN A 40 1.79 -0.72 -8.97
N SER A 41 2.58 -1.27 -9.91
CA SER A 41 2.38 -2.63 -10.44
C SER A 41 2.29 -3.70 -9.35
N ARG A 42 3.05 -3.55 -8.26
CA ARG A 42 3.21 -4.58 -7.22
C ARG A 42 1.90 -5.05 -6.58
N SER A 43 1.00 -4.13 -6.20
CA SER A 43 -0.27 -4.52 -5.57
C SER A 43 -1.19 -5.30 -6.52
N PHE A 44 -1.13 -4.98 -7.82
CA PHE A 44 -1.88 -5.69 -8.86
C PHE A 44 -1.26 -7.04 -9.20
N GLU A 45 0.07 -7.12 -9.29
CA GLU A 45 0.80 -8.39 -9.48
C GLU A 45 0.45 -9.39 -8.37
N ASP A 46 0.51 -8.96 -7.11
CA ASP A 46 0.18 -9.79 -5.95
C ASP A 46 -1.30 -10.25 -5.98
N ALA A 47 -2.23 -9.36 -6.36
CA ALA A 47 -3.65 -9.68 -6.43
C ALA A 47 -4.00 -10.66 -7.57
N LEU A 48 -3.42 -10.46 -8.75
CA LEU A 48 -3.60 -11.38 -9.90
C LEU A 48 -3.01 -12.76 -9.57
N ARG A 49 -1.83 -12.80 -8.96
CA ARG A 49 -1.16 -14.05 -8.55
C ARG A 49 -2.01 -14.83 -7.54
N LYS A 50 -2.55 -14.15 -6.53
CA LYS A 50 -3.44 -14.77 -5.51
C LYS A 50 -4.68 -15.43 -6.12
N LYS A 51 -5.17 -14.93 -7.27
CA LYS A 51 -6.31 -15.49 -8.00
C LYS A 51 -5.91 -16.45 -9.14
N ASN A 52 -4.62 -16.77 -9.27
CA ASN A 52 -4.09 -17.57 -10.38
C ASN A 52 -4.42 -16.99 -11.77
N ILE A 53 -4.46 -15.67 -11.89
CA ILE A 53 -4.65 -14.98 -13.17
C ILE A 53 -3.27 -14.71 -13.78
N PRO A 54 -2.94 -15.28 -14.94
CA PRO A 54 -1.66 -15.03 -15.61
C PRO A 54 -1.60 -13.58 -16.11
N TYR A 55 -0.45 -12.95 -15.94
CA TYR A 55 -0.22 -11.57 -16.32
C TYR A 55 1.13 -11.38 -17.01
N LYS A 56 1.29 -10.27 -17.72
CA LYS A 56 2.53 -9.88 -18.40
C LYS A 56 2.78 -8.38 -18.25
N ILE A 57 3.97 -8.05 -17.79
CA ILE A 57 4.41 -6.65 -17.68
C ILE A 57 5.10 -6.22 -18.98
N TYR A 58 4.68 -5.10 -19.54
CA TYR A 58 5.33 -4.48 -20.70
C TYR A 58 6.21 -3.30 -20.28
N GLY A 59 7.39 -3.21 -20.88
CA GLY A 59 8.36 -2.12 -20.66
C GLY A 59 8.95 -2.09 -19.24
N GLY A 60 9.00 -3.23 -18.56
CA GLY A 60 9.60 -3.38 -17.25
C GLY A 60 9.84 -4.85 -16.88
N LEU A 61 10.52 -5.06 -15.75
CA LEU A 61 10.66 -6.36 -15.11
C LEU A 61 9.55 -6.54 -14.07
N SER A 62 9.21 -7.81 -13.76
CA SER A 62 8.43 -8.16 -12.56
C SER A 62 8.98 -7.43 -11.35
N PHE A 63 8.11 -7.00 -10.44
CA PHE A 63 8.49 -6.18 -9.29
C PHE A 63 9.69 -6.78 -8.53
N TYR A 64 9.64 -8.08 -8.23
CA TYR A 64 10.69 -8.79 -7.47
C TYR A 64 11.96 -9.04 -8.28
N GLN A 65 11.91 -8.88 -9.61
CA GLN A 65 13.07 -9.04 -10.48
C GLN A 65 13.92 -7.75 -10.62
N ARG A 66 13.40 -6.61 -10.19
CA ARG A 66 14.09 -5.30 -10.27
C ARG A 66 15.37 -5.29 -9.44
N LYS A 67 16.39 -4.56 -9.91
CA LYS A 67 17.75 -4.60 -9.35
C LYS A 67 17.75 -4.21 -7.86
N GLU A 68 17.17 -3.06 -7.54
CA GLU A 68 17.06 -2.50 -6.20
C GLU A 68 16.24 -3.40 -5.25
N ILE A 69 15.22 -4.08 -5.77
CA ILE A 69 14.42 -5.04 -4.99
C ILE A 69 15.24 -6.28 -4.68
N LYS A 70 15.94 -6.85 -5.68
CA LYS A 70 16.86 -7.97 -5.47
C LYS A 70 18.00 -7.61 -4.51
N ASP A 71 18.49 -6.37 -4.52
CA ASP A 71 19.54 -5.90 -3.61
C ASP A 71 19.03 -5.89 -2.15
N VAL A 72 17.81 -5.42 -1.89
CA VAL A 72 17.18 -5.48 -0.57
C VAL A 72 16.90 -6.93 -0.16
N LEU A 73 16.29 -7.74 -1.04
CA LEU A 73 15.98 -9.14 -0.78
C LEU A 73 17.24 -9.96 -0.47
N ALA A 74 18.37 -9.67 -1.12
CA ALA A 74 19.63 -10.34 -0.83
C ALA A 74 20.13 -10.06 0.60
N TYR A 75 19.93 -8.84 1.14
CA TYR A 75 20.21 -8.59 2.56
C TYR A 75 19.34 -9.47 3.45
N LEU A 76 18.05 -9.57 3.14
CA LEU A 76 17.10 -10.36 3.93
C LEU A 76 17.43 -11.86 3.86
N ARG A 77 17.73 -12.37 2.65
CA ARG A 77 18.18 -13.76 2.43
C ARG A 77 19.43 -14.08 3.23
N LEU A 78 20.44 -13.20 3.20
CA LEU A 78 21.69 -13.40 3.92
C LEU A 78 21.50 -13.42 5.45
N VAL A 79 20.56 -12.64 5.98
CA VAL A 79 20.23 -12.61 7.41
C VAL A 79 19.61 -13.92 7.88
N ILE A 80 18.81 -14.60 7.04
CA ILE A 80 18.19 -15.89 7.37
C ILE A 80 19.13 -17.06 7.07
N ASN A 81 19.78 -17.01 5.92
CA ASN A 81 20.70 -18.03 5.45
C ASN A 81 22.06 -17.41 5.13
N PRO A 82 23.00 -17.38 6.10
CA PRO A 82 24.35 -16.87 5.88
C PRO A 82 25.14 -17.65 4.83
N LYS A 83 24.74 -18.88 4.51
CA LYS A 83 25.40 -19.73 3.49
C LYS A 83 24.98 -19.39 2.06
N ASP A 84 24.10 -18.41 1.86
CA ASP A 84 23.67 -17.95 0.54
C ASP A 84 24.77 -17.11 -0.14
N GLU A 85 25.62 -17.77 -0.94
CA GLU A 85 26.73 -17.10 -1.63
C GLU A 85 26.28 -16.06 -2.66
N GLU A 86 25.15 -16.29 -3.33
CA GLU A 86 24.61 -15.38 -4.33
C GLU A 86 24.20 -14.06 -3.65
N ALA A 87 23.44 -14.16 -2.56
CA ALA A 87 23.04 -13.02 -1.76
C ALA A 87 24.27 -12.29 -1.20
N PHE A 88 25.23 -13.02 -0.63
CA PHE A 88 26.46 -12.46 -0.09
C PHE A 88 27.25 -11.63 -1.14
N ARG A 89 27.53 -12.21 -2.31
CA ARG A 89 28.26 -11.54 -3.40
C ARG A 89 27.55 -10.28 -3.87
N ARG A 90 26.22 -10.27 -3.82
CA ARG A 90 25.39 -9.13 -4.23
C ARG A 90 25.47 -7.95 -3.27
N VAL A 91 25.44 -8.20 -1.95
CA VAL A 91 25.28 -7.13 -0.95
C VAL A 91 26.56 -6.67 -0.27
N ILE A 92 27.63 -7.46 -0.32
CA ILE A 92 28.89 -7.16 0.40
C ILE A 92 29.42 -5.74 0.09
N ASN A 93 29.31 -5.28 -1.15
CA ASN A 93 29.79 -3.97 -1.58
C ASN A 93 28.67 -2.99 -1.98
N TYR A 94 27.42 -3.29 -1.63
CA TYR A 94 26.29 -2.38 -1.87
C TYR A 94 25.55 -2.08 -0.56
N PRO A 95 25.55 -0.84 -0.02
CA PRO A 95 26.28 0.35 -0.47
C PRO A 95 27.81 0.18 -0.51
N ALA A 96 28.50 1.07 -1.22
CA ALA A 96 29.95 0.96 -1.44
C ALA A 96 30.73 0.90 -0.12
N ARG A 97 31.44 -0.21 0.13
CA ARG A 97 32.33 -0.42 1.29
C ARG A 97 33.81 -0.45 0.93
N GLY A 98 34.11 -0.37 -0.37
CA GLY A 98 35.46 -0.52 -0.90
C GLY A 98 35.93 -1.97 -0.87
N ILE A 99 35.00 -2.92 -1.04
CA ILE A 99 35.30 -4.35 -1.19
C ILE A 99 35.18 -4.67 -2.67
N GLY A 100 36.32 -4.72 -3.36
CA GLY A 100 36.39 -4.93 -4.81
C GLY A 100 36.37 -6.41 -5.22
N ALA A 101 36.32 -6.64 -6.53
CA ALA A 101 36.31 -7.98 -7.13
C ALA A 101 37.56 -8.81 -6.76
N THR A 102 38.73 -8.17 -6.64
CA THR A 102 39.98 -8.83 -6.24
C THR A 102 39.93 -9.36 -4.81
N THR A 103 39.30 -8.62 -3.89
CA THR A 103 39.07 -9.07 -2.51
C THR A 103 38.15 -10.28 -2.47
N LEU A 104 37.06 -10.24 -3.25
CA LEU A 104 36.13 -11.36 -3.36
C LEU A 104 36.77 -12.62 -3.95
N ALA A 105 37.63 -12.48 -4.96
CA ALA A 105 38.39 -13.59 -5.52
C ALA A 105 39.30 -14.24 -4.46
N LYS A 106 40.03 -13.44 -3.67
CA LYS A 106 40.87 -13.94 -2.58
C LYS A 106 40.07 -14.66 -1.49
N LEU A 107 38.90 -14.14 -1.12
CA LEU A 107 38.00 -14.81 -0.17
C LEU A 107 37.49 -16.15 -0.72
N THR A 108 37.15 -16.19 -2.01
CA THR A 108 36.68 -17.42 -2.67
C THR A 108 37.79 -18.48 -2.69
N LEU A 109 39.02 -18.10 -3.04
CA LEU A 109 40.18 -19.02 -3.00
C LEU A 109 40.47 -19.53 -1.57
N ALA A 110 40.32 -18.67 -0.56
CA ALA A 110 40.50 -19.08 0.83
C ALA A 110 39.40 -20.03 1.31
N ALA A 111 38.16 -19.84 0.84
CA ALA A 111 37.03 -20.71 1.12
C ALA A 111 37.23 -22.10 0.48
N GLU A 112 37.63 -22.14 -0.79
CA GLU A 112 37.95 -23.38 -1.52
C GLU A 112 39.10 -24.15 -0.86
N ALA A 113 40.17 -23.45 -0.44
CA ALA A 113 41.32 -24.08 0.21
C ALA A 113 40.99 -24.70 1.58
N GLN A 114 39.97 -24.19 2.27
CA GLN A 114 39.53 -24.67 3.59
C GLN A 114 38.30 -25.60 3.52
N GLY A 115 37.68 -25.74 2.34
CA GLY A 115 36.44 -26.50 2.18
C GLY A 115 35.26 -25.91 2.95
N THR A 116 35.24 -24.60 3.15
CA THR A 116 34.20 -23.87 3.91
C THR A 116 33.45 -22.89 3.02
N SER A 117 32.32 -22.36 3.52
CA SER A 117 31.57 -21.32 2.82
C SER A 117 32.26 -19.95 2.91
N LEU A 118 31.98 -19.04 1.96
CA LEU A 118 32.48 -17.66 2.02
C LEU A 118 32.15 -16.96 3.35
N TRP A 119 30.98 -17.24 3.92
CA TRP A 119 30.56 -16.68 5.20
C TRP A 119 31.44 -17.13 6.37
N GLU A 120 31.73 -18.43 6.47
CA GLU A 120 32.56 -19.00 7.52
C GLU A 120 34.00 -18.45 7.46
N VAL A 121 34.51 -18.18 6.25
CA VAL A 121 35.79 -17.47 6.07
C VAL A 121 35.71 -16.04 6.61
N CYS A 122 34.59 -15.35 6.41
CA CYS A 122 34.41 -13.99 6.91
C CYS A 122 34.35 -13.94 8.44
N GLU A 123 33.74 -14.91 9.10
CA GLU A 123 33.73 -15.00 10.56
C GLU A 123 35.11 -15.33 11.15
N ARG A 124 35.96 -16.04 10.40
CA ARG A 124 37.29 -16.51 10.81
C ARG A 124 38.43 -15.78 10.10
N LEU A 125 38.18 -14.55 9.64
CA LEU A 125 39.11 -13.76 8.84
C LEU A 125 40.47 -13.50 9.49
N GLN A 126 40.51 -13.51 10.83
CA GLN A 126 41.75 -13.31 11.60
C GLN A 126 42.59 -14.59 11.72
N SER A 127 41.97 -15.78 11.64
CA SER A 127 42.67 -17.06 11.78
C SER A 127 43.04 -17.70 10.44
N ILE A 128 42.37 -17.31 9.35
CA ILE A 128 42.62 -17.85 8.00
C ILE A 128 43.57 -16.91 7.23
N PRO A 129 44.69 -17.39 6.69
CA PRO A 129 45.58 -16.60 5.85
C PRO A 129 44.92 -16.30 4.49
N THR A 130 44.27 -15.15 4.38
CA THR A 130 43.52 -14.70 3.18
C THR A 130 44.35 -13.83 2.22
N GLY A 131 45.55 -13.38 2.63
CA GLY A 131 46.37 -12.46 1.83
C GLY A 131 45.72 -11.08 1.62
N LEU A 132 44.81 -10.70 2.52
CA LEU A 132 44.12 -9.41 2.54
C LEU A 132 44.84 -8.45 3.51
N ASN A 133 44.75 -7.14 3.22
CA ASN A 133 45.28 -6.13 4.12
C ASN A 133 44.38 -6.00 5.38
N LYS A 134 44.96 -5.51 6.49
CA LYS A 134 44.23 -5.39 7.77
C LYS A 134 42.98 -4.50 7.68
N SER A 135 43.02 -3.44 6.85
CA SER A 135 41.88 -2.54 6.66
C SER A 135 40.68 -3.23 6.01
N THR A 136 40.90 -4.02 4.94
CA THR A 136 39.86 -4.78 4.26
C THR A 136 39.35 -5.92 5.14
N GLN A 137 40.22 -6.59 5.91
CA GLN A 137 39.79 -7.59 6.88
C GLN A 137 38.84 -7.00 7.93
N ASN A 138 39.16 -5.82 8.48
CA ASN A 138 38.27 -5.12 9.42
C ASN A 138 36.92 -4.78 8.79
N LYS A 139 36.89 -4.23 7.57
CA LYS A 139 35.64 -3.91 6.86
C LYS A 139 34.73 -5.12 6.64
N ILE A 140 35.31 -6.28 6.32
CA ILE A 140 34.54 -7.51 6.14
C ILE A 140 34.07 -8.05 7.50
N SER A 141 34.90 -7.97 8.53
CA SER A 141 34.52 -8.33 9.90
C SER A 141 33.37 -7.47 10.41
N ASP A 142 33.42 -6.15 10.20
CA ASP A 142 32.35 -5.21 10.56
C ASP A 142 31.04 -5.56 9.84
N PHE A 143 31.12 -5.94 8.56
CA PHE A 143 29.97 -6.42 7.79
C PHE A 143 29.41 -7.73 8.35
N ALA A 144 30.27 -8.69 8.71
CA ALA A 144 29.86 -9.96 9.30
C ALA A 144 29.13 -9.75 10.65
N ILE A 145 29.69 -8.90 11.51
CA ILE A 145 29.07 -8.51 12.79
C ILE A 145 27.71 -7.85 12.56
N LEU A 146 27.60 -6.96 11.56
CA LEU A 146 26.36 -6.27 11.22
C LEU A 146 25.25 -7.26 10.83
N ILE A 147 25.52 -8.20 9.92
CA ILE A 147 24.53 -9.21 9.52
C ILE A 147 24.17 -10.14 10.68
N ASN A 148 25.15 -10.57 11.49
CA ASN A 148 24.89 -11.39 12.67
C ASN A 148 23.99 -10.65 13.68
N SER A 149 24.16 -9.33 13.82
CA SER A 149 23.25 -8.51 14.64
C SER A 149 21.81 -8.50 14.11
N PHE A 150 21.64 -8.46 12.78
CA PHE A 150 20.33 -8.53 12.15
C PHE A 150 19.70 -9.92 12.29
N ALA A 151 20.50 -10.99 12.25
CA ALA A 151 20.02 -12.35 12.46
C ALA A 151 19.49 -12.57 13.88
N VAL A 152 20.08 -11.92 14.88
CA VAL A 152 19.55 -11.89 16.25
C VAL A 152 18.24 -11.11 16.31
N LEU A 153 18.18 -9.93 15.68
CA LEU A 153 16.99 -9.08 15.64
C LEU A 153 15.80 -9.78 14.94
N ALA A 154 16.06 -10.52 13.85
CA ALA A 154 15.07 -11.28 13.10
C ALA A 154 14.37 -12.39 13.89
N LYS A 155 14.96 -12.84 15.02
CA LYS A 155 14.33 -13.82 15.92
C LYS A 155 13.33 -13.19 16.90
N GLN A 156 13.43 -11.88 17.13
CA GLN A 156 12.68 -11.18 18.19
C GLN A 156 11.60 -10.25 17.63
N HIS A 157 11.76 -9.77 16.39
CA HIS A 157 10.88 -8.78 15.77
C HIS A 157 10.17 -9.33 14.53
N ASP A 158 9.13 -8.62 14.08
CA ASP A 158 8.45 -8.94 12.84
C ASP A 158 9.27 -8.54 11.60
N ALA A 159 8.85 -9.04 10.42
CA ALA A 159 9.57 -8.79 9.18
C ALA A 159 9.73 -7.28 8.86
N PHE A 160 8.72 -6.45 9.17
CA PHE A 160 8.73 -5.04 8.83
C PHE A 160 9.75 -4.27 9.68
N ASP A 161 9.73 -4.49 11.00
CA ASP A 161 10.66 -3.87 11.93
C ASP A 161 12.10 -4.26 11.59
N VAL A 162 12.34 -5.52 11.26
CA VAL A 162 13.65 -6.05 10.84
C VAL A 162 14.13 -5.35 9.57
N VAL A 163 13.30 -5.30 8.53
CA VAL A 163 13.70 -4.73 7.23
C VAL A 163 13.93 -3.23 7.34
N VAL A 164 13.09 -2.51 8.08
CA VAL A 164 13.27 -1.06 8.32
C VAL A 164 14.57 -0.80 9.06
N HIS A 165 14.90 -1.64 10.05
CA HIS A 165 16.17 -1.53 10.76
C HIS A 165 17.35 -1.79 9.83
N ILE A 166 17.32 -2.87 9.03
CA ILE A 166 18.36 -3.19 8.04
C ILE A 166 18.55 -2.03 7.05
N ALA A 167 17.47 -1.53 6.46
CA ALA A 167 17.51 -0.48 5.44
C ALA A 167 18.09 0.84 5.99
N LYS A 168 17.83 1.15 7.27
CA LYS A 168 18.41 2.31 7.96
C LYS A 168 19.88 2.09 8.33
N SER A 169 20.22 0.97 8.98
CA SER A 169 21.58 0.67 9.46
C SER A 169 22.58 0.52 8.33
N VAL A 170 22.17 -0.08 7.20
CA VAL A 170 23.01 -0.22 6.00
C VAL A 170 23.13 1.10 5.23
N GLY A 171 22.21 2.05 5.44
CA GLY A 171 22.16 3.31 4.72
C GLY A 171 21.54 3.20 3.33
N LEU A 172 20.77 2.15 3.03
CA LEU A 172 20.09 1.96 1.74
C LEU A 172 19.16 3.14 1.42
N ILE A 173 18.35 3.55 2.40
CA ILE A 173 17.40 4.66 2.24
C ILE A 173 18.13 5.97 1.91
N LYS A 174 19.28 6.20 2.57
CA LYS A 174 20.09 7.41 2.36
C LYS A 174 20.67 7.42 0.94
N VAL A 175 21.30 6.33 0.52
CA VAL A 175 21.92 6.22 -0.82
C VAL A 175 20.89 6.36 -1.93
N LEU A 176 19.72 5.72 -1.79
CA LEU A 176 18.66 5.82 -2.77
C LEU A 176 18.01 7.22 -2.78
N GLY A 177 17.95 7.91 -1.64
CA GLY A 177 17.38 9.26 -1.54
C GLY A 177 18.32 10.39 -1.98
N GLU A 178 19.64 10.15 -2.03
CA GLU A 178 20.63 11.11 -2.54
C GLU A 178 20.58 11.24 -4.07
N ASP A 179 20.19 10.18 -4.78
CA ASP A 179 20.03 10.17 -6.23
C ASP A 179 18.70 10.80 -6.66
N LYS A 180 18.75 12.09 -7.01
CA LYS A 180 17.60 12.87 -7.48
C LYS A 180 17.33 12.74 -8.98
N THR A 181 18.01 11.85 -9.70
CA THR A 181 17.68 11.58 -11.10
C THR A 181 16.31 10.88 -11.21
N PRO A 182 15.62 10.97 -12.36
CA PRO A 182 14.34 10.26 -12.54
C PRO A 182 14.43 8.75 -12.28
N GLU A 183 15.56 8.14 -12.65
CA GLU A 183 15.86 6.73 -12.39
C GLU A 183 16.07 6.47 -10.89
N GLY A 184 16.80 7.35 -10.20
CA GLY A 184 16.98 7.32 -8.75
C GLY A 184 15.67 7.37 -7.98
N VAL A 185 14.81 8.33 -8.34
CA VAL A 185 13.46 8.47 -7.76
C VAL A 185 12.63 7.20 -7.99
N THR A 186 12.67 6.63 -9.19
CA THR A 186 11.95 5.37 -9.49
C THR A 186 12.44 4.21 -8.64
N ARG A 187 13.77 4.06 -8.48
CA ARG A 187 14.35 3.01 -7.61
C ARG A 187 13.95 3.21 -6.15
N TYR A 188 13.94 4.45 -5.69
CA TYR A 188 13.52 4.81 -4.36
C TYR A 188 12.04 4.47 -4.12
N GLU A 189 11.16 4.81 -5.06
CA GLU A 189 9.73 4.46 -5.01
C GLU A 189 9.51 2.93 -4.98
N ASN A 190 10.27 2.18 -5.77
CA ASN A 190 10.18 0.71 -5.77
C ASN A 190 10.57 0.11 -4.41
N VAL A 191 11.65 0.58 -3.80
CA VAL A 191 12.07 0.11 -2.46
C VAL A 191 11.06 0.51 -1.39
N GLN A 192 10.47 1.70 -1.48
CA GLN A 192 9.39 2.10 -0.60
C GLN A 192 8.17 1.19 -0.74
N GLU A 193 7.82 0.81 -1.96
CA GLU A 193 6.72 -0.11 -2.22
C GLU A 193 6.98 -1.52 -1.67
N LEU A 194 8.23 -1.99 -1.70
CA LEU A 194 8.61 -3.24 -1.04
C LEU A 194 8.38 -3.17 0.47
N LEU A 195 8.76 -2.05 1.10
CA LEU A 195 8.54 -1.84 2.54
C LEU A 195 7.04 -1.80 2.89
N ASN A 196 6.23 -1.15 2.06
CA ASN A 196 4.77 -1.16 2.20
C ASN A 196 4.25 -2.60 2.13
N GLY A 197 4.75 -3.39 1.18
CA GLY A 197 4.35 -4.78 1.05
C GLY A 197 4.71 -5.68 2.21
N ILE A 198 5.88 -5.49 2.77
CA ILE A 198 6.29 -6.19 3.98
C ILE A 198 5.38 -5.78 5.15
N LYS A 199 5.00 -4.50 5.25
CA LYS A 199 4.06 -4.05 6.28
C LYS A 199 2.68 -4.66 6.13
N ASP A 200 2.15 -4.69 4.91
CA ASP A 200 0.86 -5.32 4.62
C ASP A 200 0.87 -6.80 4.95
N PHE A 201 1.96 -7.49 4.58
CA PHE A 201 2.18 -8.88 4.95
C PHE A 201 2.20 -9.08 6.47
N THR A 202 2.96 -8.28 7.23
CA THR A 202 3.04 -8.44 8.69
C THR A 202 1.72 -8.12 9.38
N GLU A 203 1.00 -7.09 8.95
CA GLU A 203 -0.34 -6.77 9.45
C GLU A 203 -1.32 -7.92 9.17
N GLN A 204 -1.33 -8.43 7.93
CA GLN A 204 -2.18 -9.57 7.56
C GLN A 204 -1.85 -10.83 8.37
N GLN A 205 -0.57 -11.15 8.57
CA GLN A 205 -0.16 -12.31 9.35
C GLN A 205 -0.46 -12.13 10.85
N LYS A 206 -0.43 -10.91 11.39
CA LYS A 206 -0.82 -10.64 12.78
C LYS A 206 -2.33 -10.81 13.00
N GLU A 207 -3.15 -10.48 12.00
CA GLU A 207 -4.61 -10.65 12.08
C GLU A 207 -5.02 -12.12 12.11
N LEU A 208 -4.25 -13.02 11.47
CA LEU A 208 -4.53 -14.45 11.41
C LEU A 208 -4.13 -15.16 12.72
N ALA A 209 -5.00 -16.03 13.23
CA ALA A 209 -4.75 -16.77 14.48
C ALA A 209 -3.55 -17.73 14.43
N GLU A 210 -3.20 -18.23 13.25
CA GLU A 210 -2.03 -19.08 12.98
C GLU A 210 -1.04 -18.38 12.03
N GLY A 211 -1.12 -17.06 11.93
CA GLY A 211 -0.24 -16.31 11.06
C GLY A 211 1.18 -16.21 11.61
N ASN A 212 2.14 -16.13 10.70
CA ASN A 212 3.56 -16.03 11.02
C ASN A 212 4.14 -14.75 10.41
N PRO A 213 4.27 -13.65 11.18
CA PRO A 213 4.79 -12.38 10.68
C PRO A 213 6.33 -12.33 10.61
N SER A 214 7.02 -13.47 10.68
CA SER A 214 8.48 -13.54 10.61
C SER A 214 9.03 -13.23 9.22
N LEU A 215 10.30 -12.79 9.19
CA LEU A 215 11.02 -12.55 7.94
C LEU A 215 11.14 -13.82 7.08
N SER A 216 11.27 -15.00 7.71
CA SER A 216 11.38 -16.28 7.01
C SER A 216 10.12 -16.62 6.21
N ASN A 217 8.95 -16.41 6.83
CA ASN A 217 7.68 -16.63 6.16
C ASN A 217 7.48 -15.66 4.99
N PHE A 218 7.86 -14.38 5.17
CA PHE A 218 7.82 -13.39 4.08
C PHE A 218 8.71 -13.81 2.90
N LEU A 219 9.95 -14.21 3.14
CA LEU A 219 10.85 -14.64 2.05
C LEU A 219 10.36 -15.91 1.34
N SER A 220 9.68 -16.80 2.06
CA SER A 220 9.06 -17.99 1.47
C SER A 220 7.90 -17.61 0.53
N ASP A 221 7.05 -16.67 0.94
CA ASP A 221 5.94 -16.14 0.12
C ASP A 221 6.45 -15.43 -1.15
N VAL A 222 7.56 -14.67 -1.01
CA VAL A 222 8.22 -14.02 -2.16
C VAL A 222 8.85 -15.04 -3.10
N ALA A 223 9.53 -16.07 -2.59
CA ALA A 223 10.17 -17.10 -3.41
C ALA A 223 9.14 -17.87 -4.28
N LEU A 224 8.01 -18.26 -3.67
CA LEU A 224 6.88 -18.87 -4.38
C LEU A 224 6.30 -17.95 -5.45
N SER A 225 6.34 -16.64 -5.21
CA SER A 225 5.88 -15.63 -6.16
C SER A 225 6.81 -15.49 -7.36
N THR A 226 8.12 -15.54 -7.15
CA THR A 226 9.12 -15.34 -8.22
C THR A 226 9.27 -16.52 -9.17
N ASP A 227 9.11 -17.76 -8.69
CA ASP A 227 9.27 -18.94 -9.55
C ASP A 227 8.21 -18.99 -10.65
N ARG A 228 6.98 -18.57 -10.34
CA ARG A 228 5.86 -18.49 -11.29
C ARG A 228 6.07 -17.45 -12.39
N ASP A 229 6.81 -16.38 -12.12
CA ASP A 229 7.07 -15.31 -13.08
C ASP A 229 8.14 -15.71 -14.12
N ASN A 230 8.94 -16.75 -13.84
CA ASN A 230 9.99 -17.23 -14.74
C ASN A 230 9.46 -18.20 -15.81
N GLU A 231 8.20 -18.66 -15.71
CA GLU A 231 7.57 -19.51 -16.71
C GLU A 231 7.16 -18.69 -17.95
N VAL A 232 8.05 -18.68 -18.95
CA VAL A 232 7.83 -18.06 -20.26
C VAL A 232 6.98 -18.98 -21.13
N ASP A 233 5.75 -19.22 -20.71
CA ASP A 233 4.74 -19.76 -21.63
C ASP A 233 4.16 -18.60 -22.44
N ASN A 234 4.39 -18.62 -23.75
CA ASN A 234 3.88 -17.62 -24.69
C ASN A 234 2.51 -17.98 -25.26
N GLU A 235 2.00 -19.20 -25.03
CA GLU A 235 0.72 -19.65 -25.60
C GLU A 235 -0.47 -19.34 -24.68
N THR A 236 -0.22 -19.12 -23.39
CA THR A 236 -1.29 -18.78 -22.43
C THR A 236 -1.72 -17.32 -22.57
N PRO A 237 -3.03 -17.02 -22.73
CA PRO A 237 -3.54 -15.65 -22.66
C PRO A 237 -3.23 -15.03 -21.29
N LYS A 238 -2.71 -13.80 -21.28
CA LYS A 238 -2.28 -13.11 -20.04
C LYS A 238 -2.80 -11.67 -19.99
N VAL A 239 -3.16 -11.22 -18.79
CA VAL A 239 -3.53 -9.81 -18.54
C VAL A 239 -2.34 -8.91 -18.80
N SER A 240 -2.54 -7.88 -19.63
CA SER A 240 -1.49 -6.92 -19.96
C SER A 240 -1.36 -5.87 -18.85
N MET A 241 -0.15 -5.66 -18.34
CA MET A 241 0.16 -4.65 -17.33
C MET A 241 1.22 -3.70 -17.87
N MET A 242 0.96 -2.40 -17.87
CA MET A 242 1.92 -1.42 -18.39
C MET A 242 1.69 -0.01 -17.86
N THR A 243 2.71 0.84 -18.05
CA THR A 243 2.51 2.28 -17.82
C THR A 243 1.67 2.89 -18.94
N ILE A 244 0.92 3.94 -18.62
CA ILE A 244 0.07 4.66 -19.60
C ILE A 244 0.88 5.12 -20.82
N HIS A 245 2.15 5.50 -20.65
CA HIS A 245 3.04 5.93 -21.73
C HIS A 245 3.25 4.84 -22.79
N LEU A 246 3.31 3.58 -22.36
CA LEU A 246 3.55 2.42 -23.22
C LEU A 246 2.29 1.96 -23.95
N ALA A 247 1.11 2.37 -23.49
CA ALA A 247 -0.17 1.98 -24.09
C ALA A 247 -0.47 2.71 -25.41
N LYS A 248 0.36 3.68 -25.82
CA LYS A 248 0.13 4.49 -27.01
C LYS A 248 0.08 3.61 -28.27
N GLY A 249 -1.04 3.67 -28.97
CA GLY A 249 -1.25 2.90 -30.21
C GLY A 249 -1.72 1.46 -30.00
N LEU A 250 -1.97 1.05 -28.75
CA LEU A 250 -2.61 -0.22 -28.42
C LEU A 250 -4.09 -0.01 -28.11
N GLU A 251 -4.88 -1.07 -28.18
CA GLU A 251 -6.29 -1.08 -27.81
C GLU A 251 -6.65 -2.41 -27.17
N PHE A 252 -7.57 -2.38 -26.20
CA PHE A 252 -8.00 -3.55 -25.44
C PHE A 252 -9.50 -3.47 -25.18
N PRO A 253 -10.22 -4.61 -25.21
CA PRO A 253 -11.63 -4.65 -24.86
C PRO A 253 -11.94 -4.07 -23.47
N TYR A 254 -11.15 -4.43 -22.45
CA TYR A 254 -11.34 -4.01 -21.07
C TYR A 254 -10.07 -3.34 -20.53
N VAL A 255 -10.17 -2.08 -20.14
CA VAL A 255 -9.04 -1.29 -19.61
C VAL A 255 -9.33 -0.85 -18.18
N TYR A 256 -8.39 -1.10 -17.28
CA TYR A 256 -8.39 -0.60 -15.91
C TYR A 256 -7.37 0.51 -15.78
N ILE A 257 -7.82 1.73 -15.51
CA ILE A 257 -6.97 2.88 -15.21
C ILE A 257 -6.93 3.03 -13.68
N VAL A 258 -5.78 2.74 -13.09
CA VAL A 258 -5.64 2.55 -11.64
C VAL A 258 -4.80 3.66 -10.99
N GLY A 259 -5.03 3.88 -9.69
CA GLY A 259 -4.38 4.93 -8.92
C GLY A 259 -4.66 6.32 -9.45
N LEU A 260 -5.91 6.60 -9.81
CA LEU A 260 -6.39 7.94 -10.18
C LEU A 260 -6.54 8.82 -8.94
N GLU A 261 -5.40 9.22 -8.40
CA GLU A 261 -5.28 10.01 -7.17
C GLU A 261 -4.51 11.30 -7.44
N GLU A 262 -4.88 12.38 -6.76
CA GLU A 262 -4.06 13.59 -6.73
C GLU A 262 -2.66 13.25 -6.20
N ASN A 263 -1.62 13.87 -6.77
CA ASN A 263 -0.21 13.61 -6.45
C ASN A 263 0.31 12.23 -6.91
N LEU A 264 -0.50 11.44 -7.61
CA LEU A 264 -0.05 10.23 -8.31
C LEU A 264 -0.38 10.35 -9.80
N PHE A 265 -1.64 10.62 -10.13
CA PHE A 265 -2.10 10.90 -11.47
C PHE A 265 -3.25 11.93 -11.45
N PRO A 266 -2.95 13.24 -11.55
CA PRO A 266 -1.69 13.84 -12.03
C PRO A 266 -0.53 13.73 -11.04
N SER A 267 0.68 13.53 -11.58
CA SER A 267 1.91 13.48 -10.78
C SER A 267 2.20 14.80 -10.05
N ILE A 268 2.85 14.72 -8.87
CA ILE A 268 3.34 15.89 -8.09
C ILE A 268 4.22 16.79 -8.96
N MET A 269 5.11 16.20 -9.76
CA MET A 269 5.98 16.95 -10.66
C MET A 269 5.19 17.63 -11.78
N GLY A 270 4.06 17.06 -12.19
CA GLY A 270 3.20 17.62 -13.24
C GLY A 270 2.19 18.66 -12.73
N SER A 271 2.04 18.82 -11.42
CA SER A 271 1.10 19.78 -10.81
C SER A 271 1.65 21.20 -10.67
N GLY A 272 2.95 21.41 -10.92
CA GLY A 272 3.63 22.70 -10.73
C GLY A 272 3.34 23.74 -11.82
N SER A 273 3.11 23.30 -13.06
CA SER A 273 2.82 24.18 -14.19
C SER A 273 1.54 23.79 -14.93
N ARG A 274 0.87 24.78 -15.53
CA ARG A 274 -0.33 24.53 -16.35
C ARG A 274 -0.02 23.65 -17.55
N SER A 275 1.16 23.79 -18.17
CA SER A 275 1.58 22.98 -19.32
C SER A 275 1.77 21.51 -18.98
N GLU A 276 2.33 21.20 -17.82
CA GLU A 276 2.53 19.82 -17.39
C GLU A 276 1.20 19.16 -16.98
N LEU A 277 0.29 19.92 -16.35
CA LEU A 277 -1.07 19.43 -16.08
C LEU A 277 -1.83 19.08 -17.37
N GLU A 278 -1.69 19.91 -18.42
CA GLU A 278 -2.26 19.60 -19.73
C GLU A 278 -1.63 18.35 -20.37
N GLU A 279 -0.34 18.08 -20.11
CA GLU A 279 0.32 16.84 -20.54
C GLU A 279 -0.20 15.62 -19.78
N GLU A 280 -0.35 15.71 -18.46
CA GLU A 280 -0.97 14.64 -17.65
C GLU A 280 -2.42 14.39 -18.07
N ARG A 281 -3.17 15.44 -18.44
CA ARG A 281 -4.51 15.30 -19.02
C ARG A 281 -4.48 14.57 -20.37
N ARG A 282 -3.50 14.87 -21.24
CA ARG A 282 -3.30 14.14 -22.50
C ARG A 282 -3.00 12.66 -22.23
N LEU A 283 -2.17 12.36 -21.23
CA LEU A 283 -1.93 10.96 -20.82
C LEU A 283 -3.21 10.28 -20.36
N PHE A 284 -4.05 10.96 -19.57
CA PHE A 284 -5.34 10.41 -19.14
C PHE A 284 -6.27 10.16 -20.33
N TYR A 285 -6.35 11.09 -21.27
CA TYR A 285 -7.10 10.91 -22.52
C TYR A 285 -6.60 9.71 -23.32
N VAL A 286 -5.27 9.54 -23.44
CA VAL A 286 -4.70 8.37 -24.12
C VAL A 286 -5.13 7.09 -23.41
N ALA A 287 -5.02 7.02 -22.07
CA ALA A 287 -5.44 5.85 -21.30
C ALA A 287 -6.92 5.51 -21.49
N LEU A 288 -7.81 6.51 -21.42
CA LEU A 288 -9.25 6.32 -21.57
C LEU A 288 -9.63 5.83 -22.97
N THR A 289 -8.95 6.33 -24.00
CA THR A 289 -9.17 5.94 -25.40
C THR A 289 -8.52 4.62 -25.80
N ARG A 290 -7.87 3.90 -24.87
CA ARG A 290 -7.40 2.53 -25.15
C ARG A 290 -8.51 1.48 -25.00
N ALA A 291 -9.62 1.83 -24.36
CA ALA A 291 -10.72 0.93 -24.08
C ALA A 291 -11.70 0.83 -25.27
N GLU A 292 -11.96 -0.38 -25.75
CA GLU A 292 -12.97 -0.59 -26.81
C GLU A 292 -14.37 -0.82 -26.25
N LYS A 293 -14.50 -1.62 -25.18
CA LYS A 293 -15.79 -1.97 -24.57
C LYS A 293 -16.00 -1.27 -23.23
N ARG A 294 -15.04 -1.36 -22.30
CA ARG A 294 -15.16 -0.76 -20.96
C ARG A 294 -13.85 -0.19 -20.43
N ALA A 295 -13.97 1.01 -19.87
CA ALA A 295 -12.94 1.63 -19.05
C ALA A 295 -13.36 1.62 -17.58
N HIS A 296 -12.55 1.00 -16.72
CA HIS A 296 -12.72 1.01 -15.28
C HIS A 296 -11.75 2.01 -14.65
N LEU A 297 -12.27 2.98 -13.92
CA LEU A 297 -11.47 3.96 -13.19
C LEU A 297 -11.42 3.57 -11.71
N THR A 298 -10.22 3.43 -11.14
CA THR A 298 -10.04 3.08 -9.71
C THR A 298 -9.06 4.02 -9.02
N TYR A 299 -9.28 4.22 -7.72
CA TYR A 299 -8.38 4.95 -6.84
C TYR A 299 -8.48 4.40 -5.42
N ALA A 300 -7.39 4.50 -4.65
CA ALA A 300 -7.35 4.16 -3.24
C ALA A 300 -7.58 5.41 -2.36
N HIS A 301 -8.27 5.25 -1.24
CA HIS A 301 -8.46 6.32 -0.27
C HIS A 301 -7.23 6.53 0.61
N THR A 302 -6.46 5.47 0.84
CA THR A 302 -5.28 5.49 1.70
C THR A 302 -4.15 4.71 1.05
N ARG A 303 -2.92 5.21 1.19
CA ARG A 303 -1.70 4.50 0.78
C ARG A 303 -0.65 4.58 1.87
N TYR A 304 0.13 3.51 2.04
CA TYR A 304 1.30 3.56 2.89
C TYR A 304 2.44 4.31 2.18
N ARG A 305 3.09 5.24 2.88
CA ARG A 305 4.37 5.82 2.48
C ARG A 305 5.29 5.85 3.69
N TRP A 306 6.42 5.14 3.60
CA TRP A 306 7.38 4.95 4.71
C TRP A 306 6.73 4.47 6.02
N GLY A 307 5.80 3.52 5.91
CA GLY A 307 5.09 2.97 7.05
C GLY A 307 4.09 3.93 7.69
N LYS A 308 3.92 5.16 7.18
CA LYS A 308 2.82 6.05 7.55
C LYS A 308 1.69 5.89 6.55
N LEU A 309 0.47 5.87 7.06
CA LEU A 309 -0.73 5.88 6.23
C LEU A 309 -1.03 7.33 5.85
N ILE A 310 -1.20 7.57 4.55
CA ILE A 310 -1.51 8.89 4.00
C ILE A 310 -2.86 8.79 3.30
N ASP A 311 -3.71 9.78 3.54
CA ASP A 311 -4.98 9.92 2.84
C ASP A 311 -4.73 10.45 1.41
N CYS A 312 -5.37 9.80 0.46
CA CYS A 312 -5.29 10.11 -0.96
C CYS A 312 -6.63 10.72 -1.42
N GLU A 313 -6.51 11.85 -2.11
CA GLU A 313 -7.65 12.53 -2.73
C GLU A 313 -7.87 11.97 -4.15
N PRO A 314 -9.13 11.86 -4.62
CA PRO A 314 -9.41 11.43 -5.99
C PRO A 314 -8.82 12.42 -6.99
N SER A 315 -8.34 11.91 -8.12
CA SER A 315 -7.83 12.75 -9.21
C SER A 315 -8.89 13.71 -9.74
N ARG A 316 -8.52 14.97 -9.95
CA ARG A 316 -9.36 15.97 -10.64
C ARG A 316 -9.85 15.52 -12.02
N PHE A 317 -9.15 14.61 -12.69
CA PHE A 317 -9.56 14.11 -14.01
C PHE A 317 -10.85 13.30 -13.96
N ILE A 318 -11.21 12.76 -12.79
CA ILE A 318 -12.50 12.08 -12.58
C ILE A 318 -13.64 13.11 -12.66
N ASP A 319 -13.46 14.28 -12.03
CA ASP A 319 -14.46 15.37 -12.02
C ASP A 319 -14.61 16.07 -13.38
N GLU A 320 -13.63 15.91 -14.28
CA GLU A 320 -13.70 16.42 -15.65
C GLU A 320 -14.62 15.57 -16.56
N ILE A 321 -15.00 14.36 -16.14
CA ILE A 321 -15.92 13.48 -16.87
C ILE A 321 -17.36 13.81 -16.48
N ASP A 322 -18.23 13.94 -17.48
CA ASP A 322 -19.66 14.13 -17.26
C ASP A 322 -20.28 12.93 -16.53
N GLU A 323 -20.95 13.20 -15.39
CA GLU A 323 -21.56 12.19 -14.52
C GLU A 323 -22.48 11.22 -15.25
N LYS A 324 -23.12 11.62 -16.35
CA LYS A 324 -24.02 10.73 -17.11
C LYS A 324 -23.30 9.51 -17.72
N TYR A 325 -21.98 9.58 -17.89
CA TYR A 325 -21.16 8.50 -18.42
C TYR A 325 -20.46 7.69 -17.33
N LEU A 326 -20.66 8.05 -16.05
CA LEU A 326 -20.00 7.39 -14.93
C LEU A 326 -20.99 6.48 -14.19
N GLU A 327 -20.70 5.18 -14.19
CA GLU A 327 -21.32 4.24 -13.25
C GLU A 327 -20.51 4.20 -11.95
N ILE A 328 -20.88 5.06 -10.99
CA ILE A 328 -20.19 5.14 -9.71
C ILE A 328 -20.59 3.96 -8.83
N LYS A 329 -19.78 2.90 -8.86
CA LYS A 329 -19.84 1.80 -7.90
C LYS A 329 -19.11 2.20 -6.62
N THR A 330 -19.75 3.05 -5.82
CA THR A 330 -19.34 3.25 -4.43
C THR A 330 -19.74 1.99 -3.69
N PRO A 331 -18.82 1.26 -3.02
CA PRO A 331 -19.27 0.31 -2.02
C PRO A 331 -20.15 1.10 -1.03
N GLU A 332 -21.33 0.60 -0.70
CA GLU A 332 -22.16 1.16 0.38
C GLU A 332 -21.40 1.00 1.72
N PHE A 333 -20.34 1.78 1.91
CA PHE A 333 -19.95 2.18 3.24
C PHE A 333 -20.94 3.27 3.61
N SER A 334 -22.09 2.85 4.13
CA SER A 334 -22.91 3.74 4.93
C SER A 334 -21.97 4.36 5.97
N PRO A 335 -21.69 5.68 5.93
CA PRO A 335 -21.10 6.31 7.09
C PRO A 335 -22.12 6.06 8.18
N THR A 336 -21.80 5.24 9.18
CA THR A 336 -22.60 5.16 10.39
C THR A 336 -22.82 6.60 10.82
N SER A 337 -24.07 7.07 10.71
CA SER A 337 -24.43 8.46 10.94
C SER A 337 -23.75 8.93 12.22
N PHE A 338 -22.77 9.81 12.08
CA PHE A 338 -21.95 10.35 13.16
C PHE A 338 -22.74 11.36 14.01
N SER A 339 -23.98 11.06 14.39
CA SER A 339 -24.65 11.76 15.47
C SER A 339 -24.53 10.92 16.73
N SER A 340 -23.45 11.14 17.49
CA SER A 340 -23.45 10.72 18.90
C SER A 340 -24.67 11.37 19.58
N PRO A 341 -25.44 10.64 20.41
CA PRO A 341 -26.52 11.22 21.21
C PRO A 341 -26.04 12.42 22.05
N ALA A 342 -24.76 12.43 22.42
CA ALA A 342 -24.11 13.53 23.13
C ALA A 342 -23.96 14.79 22.27
N LEU A 343 -23.72 14.65 20.95
CA LEU A 343 -23.62 15.76 20.00
C LEU A 343 -25.00 16.37 19.70
N ASN A 344 -26.04 15.54 19.57
CA ASN A 344 -27.43 16.01 19.39
C ASN A 344 -27.95 16.75 20.64
N ASN A 345 -27.57 16.33 21.84
CA ASN A 345 -27.91 17.04 23.08
C ASN A 345 -27.10 18.33 23.29
N ALA A 346 -25.89 18.44 22.72
CA ALA A 346 -25.04 19.62 22.88
C ALA A 346 -25.35 20.76 21.91
N PHE A 347 -25.79 20.45 20.68
CA PHE A 347 -26.02 21.44 19.62
C PHE A 347 -27.48 21.60 19.18
N GLY A 348 -28.39 20.81 19.75
CA GLY A 348 -29.82 20.83 19.39
C GLY A 348 -30.09 20.08 18.10
N ALA A 349 -31.05 19.15 18.13
CA ALA A 349 -31.53 18.50 16.92
C ALA A 349 -32.22 19.51 16.00
N PRO A 350 -32.04 19.46 14.66
CA PRO A 350 -32.83 20.27 13.76
C PRO A 350 -34.29 19.86 13.88
N ALA A 351 -35.16 20.81 14.23
CA ALA A 351 -36.59 20.58 14.37
C ALA A 351 -37.19 20.21 13.00
N SER A 352 -37.74 19.00 12.91
CA SER A 352 -38.62 18.58 11.81
C SER A 352 -39.86 17.95 12.44
N GLU A 353 -40.98 18.67 12.35
CA GLU A 353 -42.30 18.18 12.74
C GLU A 353 -42.71 16.94 11.93
N SER A 354 -43.31 16.00 12.66
CA SER A 354 -44.25 14.96 12.27
C SER A 354 -44.76 14.96 10.81
N SER A 355 -44.23 14.02 10.02
CA SER A 355 -45.03 13.23 9.07
C SER A 355 -44.26 11.95 8.74
N SER A 356 -44.86 10.81 9.09
CA SER A 356 -44.48 9.46 8.68
C SER A 356 -44.25 9.36 7.16
N ARG A 357 -42.99 9.27 6.75
CA ARG A 357 -42.52 8.65 5.49
C ARG A 357 -41.03 8.38 5.67
N ASN A 358 -40.59 7.17 5.31
CA ASN A 358 -39.19 6.79 5.20
C ASN A 358 -38.40 7.89 4.46
N THR A 359 -37.67 8.71 5.20
CA THR A 359 -36.66 9.60 4.62
C THR A 359 -35.35 8.84 4.62
N VAL A 360 -35.15 8.10 3.53
CA VAL A 360 -33.84 7.97 2.91
C VAL A 360 -33.19 9.35 3.00
N PHE A 361 -32.08 9.47 3.74
CA PHE A 361 -31.17 10.58 3.56
C PHE A 361 -30.63 10.45 2.13
N ILE A 362 -31.39 10.96 1.17
CA ILE A 362 -30.86 11.31 -0.14
C ILE A 362 -29.99 12.52 0.18
N GLU A 363 -28.71 12.25 0.39
CA GLU A 363 -27.69 13.26 0.27
C GLU A 363 -27.94 13.92 -1.09
N LYS A 364 -28.42 15.17 -1.08
CA LYS A 364 -28.43 15.97 -2.29
C LYS A 364 -26.99 15.98 -2.75
N LYS A 365 -26.71 15.29 -3.86
CA LYS A 365 -25.45 15.33 -4.60
C LYS A 365 -24.92 16.76 -4.54
N THR A 366 -23.95 17.01 -3.68
CA THR A 366 -23.29 18.31 -3.63
C THR A 366 -22.44 18.38 -4.87
N SER A 367 -23.00 19.03 -5.89
CA SER A 367 -22.24 19.59 -7.00
C SER A 367 -21.03 20.33 -6.43
N TRP A 368 -19.83 19.81 -6.64
CA TRP A 368 -18.61 20.58 -6.45
C TRP A 368 -18.45 21.54 -7.64
N GLY A 369 -19.19 22.63 -7.57
CA GLY A 369 -19.20 23.72 -8.55
C GLY A 369 -19.10 25.07 -7.85
N LYS A 370 -18.18 25.92 -8.33
CA LYS A 370 -17.82 27.26 -7.84
C LYS A 370 -19.06 28.14 -7.51
N PRO A 371 -19.02 28.99 -6.47
CA PRO A 371 -20.09 29.96 -6.26
C PRO A 371 -20.00 31.10 -7.29
N THR A 372 -20.94 31.14 -8.22
CA THR A 372 -21.21 32.33 -9.04
C THR A 372 -21.83 33.41 -8.18
N SER A 373 -21.08 34.46 -7.89
CA SER A 373 -21.57 35.68 -7.23
C SER A 373 -22.55 36.42 -8.15
N THR A 374 -23.85 36.27 -7.90
CA THR A 374 -24.86 37.21 -8.37
C THR A 374 -24.91 38.41 -7.43
N ARG A 375 -24.32 39.50 -7.90
CA ARG A 375 -24.29 40.84 -7.29
C ARG A 375 -25.72 41.37 -7.07
N LYS A 376 -26.25 41.29 -5.84
CA LYS A 376 -27.42 42.08 -5.44
C LYS A 376 -26.96 43.49 -5.02
N LYS A 377 -27.54 44.51 -5.66
CA LYS A 377 -27.34 45.94 -5.35
C LYS A 377 -27.79 46.21 -3.91
N SER A 378 -26.91 46.70 -3.05
CA SER A 378 -27.31 47.28 -1.77
C SER A 378 -27.61 48.77 -1.98
N ALA A 379 -28.73 49.21 -1.40
CA ALA A 379 -29.12 50.61 -1.34
C ALA A 379 -28.17 51.40 -0.43
N TYR A 380 -27.91 52.65 -0.82
CA TYR A 380 -27.19 53.65 -0.03
C TYR A 380 -27.95 53.95 1.27
N ILE A 381 -27.26 53.88 2.40
CA ILE A 381 -27.69 54.48 3.67
C ILE A 381 -26.58 55.46 4.07
N GLY A 382 -26.93 56.74 4.15
CA GLY A 382 -26.05 57.85 4.48
C GLY A 382 -25.62 57.87 5.96
N PRO A 383 -24.72 58.79 6.32
CA PRO A 383 -24.08 58.81 7.62
C PRO A 383 -24.93 59.63 8.59
N ASP A 384 -25.60 58.99 9.54
CA ASP A 384 -25.76 59.54 10.90
C ASP A 384 -26.52 58.58 11.83
N ALA A 385 -26.17 58.68 13.11
CA ALA A 385 -26.83 58.13 14.29
C ALA A 385 -26.58 56.64 14.66
N GLY A 386 -25.58 56.44 15.52
CA GLY A 386 -25.83 55.86 16.85
C GLY A 386 -25.73 54.33 17.02
N GLY A 387 -24.64 53.88 17.66
CA GLY A 387 -24.67 52.71 18.54
C GLY A 387 -24.02 51.42 18.04
N LEU A 388 -22.71 51.41 17.78
CA LEU A 388 -21.93 50.17 17.61
C LEU A 388 -21.71 49.47 18.96
N LYS A 389 -22.46 48.41 19.25
CA LYS A 389 -22.08 47.43 20.29
C LYS A 389 -21.00 46.50 19.74
N LYS A 390 -19.76 46.65 20.23
CA LYS A 390 -18.67 45.71 19.99
C LYS A 390 -19.02 44.35 20.64
N PRO A 391 -18.95 43.20 19.94
CA PRO A 391 -19.03 41.92 20.62
C PRO A 391 -17.74 41.71 21.43
N THR A 392 -17.87 41.73 22.75
CA THR A 392 -16.80 41.43 23.70
C THR A 392 -16.66 39.93 23.85
N LEU A 393 -15.45 39.41 23.61
CA LEU A 393 -15.03 38.06 23.98
C LEU A 393 -15.00 37.97 25.51
N ARG A 394 -16.10 37.50 26.12
CA ARG A 394 -16.14 37.16 27.55
C ARG A 394 -16.01 35.65 27.69
N GLY A 395 -14.84 35.23 28.15
CA GLY A 395 -14.46 33.84 28.34
C GLY A 395 -15.35 33.10 29.34
N LYS A 396 -15.60 31.84 29.03
CA LYS A 396 -15.91 30.81 30.02
C LYS A 396 -14.65 29.99 30.25
N THR A 397 -14.29 29.90 31.52
CA THR A 397 -13.14 29.20 32.08
C THR A 397 -13.14 27.72 31.68
N LEU A 398 -12.06 27.27 31.04
CA LEU A 398 -11.85 25.86 30.73
C LEU A 398 -11.31 25.14 31.97
N THR A 399 -11.86 23.96 32.28
CA THR A 399 -11.36 23.08 33.32
C THR A 399 -10.16 22.26 32.80
N PRO A 400 -9.12 22.02 33.61
CA PRO A 400 -7.99 21.21 33.19
C PRO A 400 -8.33 19.73 33.32
N ILE A 401 -8.10 18.96 32.25
CA ILE A 401 -8.08 17.49 32.29
C ILE A 401 -6.66 17.07 32.70
N ASN A 402 -6.51 16.60 33.93
CA ASN A 402 -5.28 15.96 34.38
C ASN A 402 -5.40 14.43 34.25
N ASN A 403 -4.41 13.86 33.56
CA ASN A 403 -3.98 12.46 33.50
C ASN A 403 -4.99 11.40 33.05
N THR A 404 -4.71 10.76 31.90
CA THR A 404 -4.35 9.32 31.85
C THR A 404 -3.92 8.86 30.45
N SER A 405 -2.75 8.23 30.41
CA SER A 405 -2.26 7.21 29.45
C SER A 405 -2.09 7.54 27.95
N ALA A 406 -0.93 7.11 27.44
CA ALA A 406 -0.45 7.16 26.07
C ALA A 406 -1.53 6.81 25.02
N GLY A 407 -1.54 7.61 23.95
CA GLY A 407 -2.52 7.58 22.87
C GLY A 407 -2.65 6.21 22.20
N THR A 408 -3.83 5.62 22.35
CA THR A 408 -4.32 4.54 21.50
C THR A 408 -5.20 5.17 20.44
N MET A 409 -4.90 4.94 19.16
CA MET A 409 -5.74 5.40 18.05
C MET A 409 -7.12 4.76 18.15
N SER A 410 -8.14 5.55 18.51
CA SER A 410 -9.54 5.10 18.50
C SER A 410 -10.15 5.32 17.11
N GLY A 411 -9.88 4.40 16.18
CA GLY A 411 -10.89 4.04 15.20
C GLY A 411 -11.98 3.22 15.92
N TYR A 412 -13.25 3.39 15.52
CA TYR A 412 -14.39 2.61 16.03
C TYR A 412 -14.31 1.14 15.58
N PHE A 413 -13.28 0.42 16.02
CA PHE A 413 -13.20 -1.03 15.91
C PHE A 413 -13.97 -1.62 17.10
N LEU A 414 -14.82 -2.61 16.83
CA LEU A 414 -15.61 -3.24 17.88
C LEU A 414 -14.66 -3.84 18.92
N LYS A 415 -14.95 -3.57 20.20
CA LYS A 415 -14.25 -4.28 21.27
C LYS A 415 -14.66 -5.76 21.25
N PRO A 416 -13.81 -6.70 21.72
CA PRO A 416 -14.12 -8.14 21.74
C PRO A 416 -15.48 -8.50 22.36
N HIS A 417 -16.05 -7.63 23.19
CA HIS A 417 -17.32 -7.82 23.88
C HIS A 417 -18.56 -7.42 23.05
N GLU A 418 -18.38 -6.72 21.93
CA GLU A 418 -19.48 -6.20 21.09
C GLU A 418 -19.79 -7.11 19.88
N LEU A 419 -18.90 -8.08 19.61
CA LEU A 419 -19.04 -9.13 18.61
C LEU A 419 -19.79 -10.33 19.20
N SER A 420 -20.84 -10.78 18.52
CA SER A 420 -21.59 -11.99 18.87
C SER A 420 -21.72 -12.90 17.65
N GLU A 421 -21.85 -14.20 17.90
CA GLU A 421 -22.10 -15.19 16.85
C GLU A 421 -23.37 -14.82 16.07
N GLY A 422 -23.33 -15.03 14.75
CA GLY A 422 -24.41 -14.69 13.83
C GLY A 422 -24.47 -13.23 13.36
N LYS A 423 -23.67 -12.31 13.92
CA LYS A 423 -23.63 -10.92 13.43
C LYS A 423 -22.89 -10.81 12.10
N ARG A 424 -23.43 -9.95 11.20
CA ARG A 424 -22.68 -9.47 10.05
C ARG A 424 -21.66 -8.44 10.50
N VAL A 425 -20.49 -8.55 9.92
CA VAL A 425 -19.34 -7.74 10.21
C VAL A 425 -18.65 -7.37 8.93
N VAL A 426 -18.07 -6.17 8.90
CA VAL A 426 -17.19 -5.72 7.83
C VAL A 426 -15.78 -5.74 8.36
N HIS A 427 -14.91 -6.46 7.66
CA HIS A 427 -13.47 -6.32 7.81
C HIS A 427 -12.96 -5.42 6.70
N GLY A 428 -12.13 -4.43 7.04
CA GLY A 428 -11.58 -3.49 6.04
C GLY A 428 -10.92 -4.17 4.83
N ARG A 429 -10.32 -5.35 5.03
CA ARG A 429 -9.63 -6.14 3.99
C ARG A 429 -10.40 -7.32 3.41
N PHE A 430 -11.17 -8.04 4.23
CA PHE A 430 -11.86 -9.28 3.80
C PHE A 430 -13.31 -9.02 3.38
N GLY A 431 -13.80 -7.79 3.55
CA GLY A 431 -15.14 -7.36 3.19
C GLY A 431 -16.19 -7.81 4.21
N LEU A 432 -17.41 -7.96 3.73
CA LEU A 432 -18.55 -8.43 4.52
C LEU A 432 -18.37 -9.91 4.87
N GLY A 433 -18.68 -10.26 6.10
CA GLY A 433 -18.70 -11.64 6.56
C GLY A 433 -19.65 -11.83 7.74
N THR A 434 -19.93 -13.09 8.06
CA THR A 434 -20.76 -13.45 9.21
C THR A 434 -19.89 -14.15 10.24
N VAL A 435 -19.99 -13.71 11.50
CA VAL A 435 -19.29 -14.36 12.61
C VAL A 435 -19.94 -15.72 12.84
N VAL A 436 -19.22 -16.80 12.52
CA VAL A 436 -19.69 -18.17 12.68
C VAL A 436 -19.55 -18.59 14.14
N ARG A 437 -18.39 -18.33 14.74
CA ARG A 437 -18.06 -18.78 16.09
C ARG A 437 -17.02 -17.89 16.74
N MET A 438 -17.09 -17.75 18.06
CA MET A 438 -16.08 -17.05 18.86
C MET A 438 -15.37 -18.04 19.78
N GLU A 439 -14.03 -18.00 19.83
CA GLU A 439 -13.21 -18.87 20.66
C GLU A 439 -12.29 -18.06 21.59
N GLY A 440 -12.16 -18.48 22.84
CA GLY A 440 -11.27 -17.83 23.82
C GLY A 440 -11.90 -16.62 24.55
N LYS A 441 -11.12 -15.99 25.43
CA LYS A 441 -11.53 -14.82 26.23
C LYS A 441 -10.37 -13.82 26.31
N GLY A 442 -10.69 -12.51 26.35
CA GLY A 442 -9.69 -11.45 26.54
C GLY A 442 -8.90 -11.11 25.27
N ALA A 443 -7.60 -10.83 25.41
CA ALA A 443 -6.75 -10.33 24.33
C ALA A 443 -6.44 -11.36 23.22
N ASP A 444 -6.54 -12.65 23.52
CA ASP A 444 -6.30 -13.74 22.56
C ASP A 444 -7.59 -14.39 22.08
N ALA A 445 -8.73 -13.70 22.24
CA ALA A 445 -9.99 -14.13 21.67
C ALA A 445 -9.90 -14.15 20.13
N LYS A 446 -10.41 -15.23 19.55
CA LYS A 446 -10.41 -15.53 18.11
C LYS A 446 -11.85 -15.51 17.60
N ALA A 447 -12.05 -14.93 16.43
CA ALA A 447 -13.32 -14.98 15.71
C ALA A 447 -13.15 -15.83 14.46
N ILE A 448 -14.02 -16.81 14.28
CA ILE A 448 -14.19 -17.54 13.03
C ILE A 448 -15.26 -16.78 12.24
N ILE A 449 -14.85 -16.13 11.16
CA ILE A 449 -15.71 -15.30 10.33
C ILE A 449 -15.71 -15.88 8.92
N ASN A 450 -16.90 -16.15 8.38
CA ASN A 450 -17.05 -16.54 6.99
C ASN A 450 -17.29 -15.30 6.14
N PHE A 451 -16.30 -14.92 5.34
CA PHE A 451 -16.35 -13.75 4.47
C PHE A 451 -16.91 -14.10 3.09
N ASP A 452 -17.81 -13.24 2.60
CA ASP A 452 -18.49 -13.43 1.31
C ASP A 452 -17.49 -13.56 0.15
N ASN A 453 -16.34 -12.88 0.26
CA ASN A 453 -15.30 -12.85 -0.78
C ASN A 453 -14.04 -13.68 -0.46
N ALA A 454 -13.83 -14.09 0.79
CA ALA A 454 -12.57 -14.67 1.26
C ALA A 454 -12.72 -16.02 2.00
N GLY A 455 -13.96 -16.51 2.14
CA GLY A 455 -14.28 -17.76 2.84
C GLY A 455 -14.06 -17.67 4.35
N GLU A 456 -13.97 -18.83 5.01
CA GLU A 456 -13.76 -18.91 6.46
C GLU A 456 -12.34 -18.47 6.85
N LYS A 457 -12.25 -17.51 7.77
CA LYS A 457 -11.00 -17.04 8.36
C LYS A 457 -11.09 -17.00 9.87
N ARG A 458 -9.98 -17.39 10.52
CA ARG A 458 -9.80 -17.32 11.97
C ARG A 458 -8.95 -16.10 12.31
N LEU A 459 -9.59 -15.06 12.83
CA LEU A 459 -8.96 -13.77 13.12
C LEU A 459 -8.77 -13.56 14.63
N LEU A 460 -7.64 -12.98 15.03
CA LEU A 460 -7.39 -12.53 16.40
C LEU A 460 -8.04 -11.17 16.63
N LEU A 461 -8.99 -11.10 17.57
CA LEU A 461 -9.80 -9.90 17.80
C LEU A 461 -9.00 -8.66 18.20
N LYS A 462 -7.82 -8.83 18.83
CA LYS A 462 -6.94 -7.71 19.18
C LYS A 462 -6.36 -6.96 17.97
N PHE A 463 -6.27 -7.64 16.82
CA PHE A 463 -5.69 -7.09 15.59
C PHE A 463 -6.73 -6.95 14.48
N ALA A 464 -7.82 -7.72 14.55
CA ALA A 464 -8.89 -7.68 13.56
C ALA A 464 -9.60 -6.31 13.60
N LYS A 465 -9.43 -5.53 12.53
CA LYS A 465 -10.09 -4.24 12.32
C LYS A 465 -11.54 -4.46 11.85
N VAL A 466 -12.35 -5.05 12.74
CA VAL A 466 -13.73 -5.44 12.45
C VAL A 466 -14.71 -4.39 12.93
N SER A 467 -15.66 -4.03 12.08
CA SER A 467 -16.80 -3.17 12.39
C SER A 467 -18.11 -3.95 12.23
N ALA A 468 -19.10 -3.70 13.08
CA ALA A 468 -20.45 -4.27 12.89
C ALA A 468 -21.11 -3.60 11.69
N VAL A 469 -21.94 -4.36 10.98
CA VAL A 469 -22.89 -3.85 9.98
C VAL A 469 -24.19 -3.48 10.66
#